data_AF-A0A0R3WBN6-F1
#
_entry.id   AF-A0A0R3WBN6-F1
#
_cell.length_a   1.000
_cell.length_b   1.000
_cell.length_c   1.000
_cell.angle_alpha   90.00
_cell.angle_beta   90.00
_cell.angle_gamma   90.00
#
_symmetry.space_group_name_H-M   'P 1'
#
loop_
_entity.id
_entity.type
_entity.pdbx_description
1 polymer ?
#
loop_
_entity_poly.entity_id
_entity_poly.type
_entity_poly.pdbx_seq_one_letter_code
_entity_poly.pdbx_strand_id
1 'polypeptide(L)'
;MEVQLVPLDLGDDCSDYIPTRLLEKLRTSERLKELLSNRHLRDYLLCLDNSRHPAKAIEKAMKEPLFVEFADECLRLISQEGARE
;
A
#
# COMPACT_ATOMS: atom_id res chain seq x y z
N MET A 1 -19.08 6.14 -10.00
CA MET A 1 -17.95 6.94 -9.51
C MET A 1 -16.72 6.37 -10.19
N GLU A 2 -16.27 7.01 -11.26
CA GLU A 2 -15.01 6.65 -11.89
C GLU A 2 -13.91 7.19 -10.99
N VAL A 3 -13.11 6.29 -10.42
CA VAL A 3 -11.93 6.69 -9.66
C VAL A 3 -10.97 7.25 -10.70
N GLN A 4 -10.89 8.57 -10.79
CA GLN A 4 -9.93 9.24 -11.67
C GLN A 4 -8.53 8.85 -11.15
N LEU A 5 -7.91 7.86 -11.78
CA LEU A 5 -6.50 7.55 -11.60
C LEU A 5 -5.71 8.74 -12.14
N VAL A 6 -5.52 9.74 -11.29
CA VAL A 6 -4.62 10.87 -11.58
C VAL A 6 -3.22 10.29 -11.73
N PRO A 7 -2.53 10.52 -12.86
CA PRO A 7 -1.12 10.18 -12.97
C PRO A 7 -0.38 10.99 -11.92
N LEU A 8 0.21 10.30 -10.93
CA LEU A 8 1.18 10.90 -10.04
C LEU A 8 2.38 11.28 -10.94
N ASP A 9 2.54 12.56 -11.22
CA ASP A 9 3.70 13.09 -11.94
C ASP A 9 4.86 13.17 -10.94
N LEU A 10 5.70 12.13 -10.94
CA LEU A 10 6.68 11.87 -9.88
C LEU A 10 8.12 12.30 -10.24
N GLY A 11 8.32 12.99 -11.37
CA GLY A 11 9.65 13.44 -11.81
C GLY A 11 10.63 12.28 -12.08
N ASP A 12 11.90 12.60 -12.32
CA ASP A 12 12.98 11.65 -12.68
C ASP A 12 13.30 10.56 -11.61
N ASP A 13 12.67 10.58 -10.42
CA ASP A 13 12.90 9.63 -9.32
C ASP A 13 11.75 8.60 -9.17
N CYS A 14 11.20 8.15 -10.29
CA CYS A 14 10.12 7.15 -10.32
C CYS A 14 10.52 5.76 -9.78
N SER A 15 11.82 5.52 -9.50
CA SER A 15 12.33 4.23 -9.02
C SER A 15 11.76 3.82 -7.67
N ASP A 16 11.39 4.79 -6.83
CA ASP A 16 10.83 4.53 -5.49
C ASP A 16 9.31 4.30 -5.51
N TYR A 17 8.68 4.37 -6.69
CA TYR A 17 7.25 4.30 -6.84
C TYR A 17 6.79 3.00 -7.49
N ILE A 18 5.65 2.50 -7.03
CA ILE A 18 5.00 1.33 -7.60
C ILE A 18 4.12 1.77 -8.78
N PRO A 19 4.31 1.24 -10.01
CA PRO A 19 3.44 1.52 -11.13
C PRO A 19 1.98 1.16 -10.83
N THR A 20 1.03 2.00 -11.25
CA THR A 20 -0.42 1.77 -11.03
C THR A 20 -0.89 0.40 -11.51
N ARG A 21 -0.35 -0.11 -12.62
CA ARG A 21 -0.66 -1.47 -13.12
C ARG A 21 -0.38 -2.58 -12.11
N LEU A 22 0.63 -2.42 -11.25
CA LEU A 22 0.95 -3.36 -10.18
C LEU A 22 0.02 -3.14 -8.98
N LEU A 23 -0.30 -1.89 -8.65
CA LEU A 23 -1.27 -1.56 -7.60
C LEU A 23 -2.67 -2.09 -7.89
N GLU A 24 -3.09 -2.13 -9.16
CA GLU A 24 -4.37 -2.74 -9.56
C GLU A 24 -4.46 -4.23 -9.21
N LYS A 25 -3.34 -4.95 -9.06
CA LYS A 25 -3.33 -6.35 -8.61
C LYS A 25 -3.80 -6.49 -7.15
N LEU A 26 -3.62 -5.47 -6.32
CA LEU A 26 -4.07 -5.50 -4.92
C LEU A 26 -5.58 -5.74 -4.81
N ARG A 27 -6.37 -5.25 -5.79
CA ARG A 27 -7.83 -5.40 -5.80
C ARG A 27 -8.30 -6.85 -5.95
N THR A 28 -7.45 -7.75 -6.43
CA THR A 28 -7.81 -9.16 -6.66
C THR A 28 -7.55 -10.05 -5.45
N SER A 29 -6.88 -9.55 -4.41
CA SER A 29 -6.63 -10.34 -3.20
C SER A 29 -7.81 -10.28 -2.24
N GLU A 30 -8.47 -11.42 -2.04
CA GLU A 30 -9.51 -11.58 -1.02
C GLU A 30 -8.94 -11.40 0.39
N ARG A 31 -7.70 -11.85 0.62
CA ARG A 31 -7.02 -11.65 1.91
C ARG A 31 -6.83 -10.16 2.23
N LEU A 32 -6.44 -9.38 1.23
CA LEU A 32 -6.26 -7.94 1.39
C LEU A 32 -7.60 -7.24 1.64
N LYS A 33 -8.69 -7.68 1.00
CA LYS A 33 -10.05 -7.21 1.30
C LYS A 33 -10.50 -7.55 2.72
N GLU A 34 -10.21 -8.77 3.20
CA GLU A 34 -10.49 -9.19 4.58
C GLU A 34 -9.74 -8.30 5.58
N LEU A 35 -8.45 -8.05 5.36
CA LEU A 35 -7.65 -7.17 6.22
C LEU A 35 -8.23 -5.75 6.23
N LEU A 36 -8.58 -5.21 5.06
CA LEU A 36 -9.18 -3.87 4.93
C LEU A 36 -10.61 -3.76 5.50
N SER A 37 -11.31 -4.88 5.73
CA SER A 37 -12.58 -4.87 6.45
C SER A 37 -12.41 -4.38 7.90
N ASN A 38 -11.22 -4.59 8.48
CA ASN A 38 -10.89 -4.14 9.81
C ASN A 38 -10.82 -2.61 9.87
N ARG A 39 -11.65 -2.00 10.72
CA ARG A 39 -11.69 -0.55 10.93
C ARG A 39 -10.35 -0.01 11.42
N HIS A 40 -9.70 -0.71 12.35
CA HIS A 40 -8.44 -0.23 12.93
C HIS A 40 -7.36 -0.09 11.88
N LEU A 41 -7.24 -1.08 10.98
CA LEU A 41 -6.29 -0.99 9.87
C LEU A 41 -6.58 0.21 8.96
N ARG A 42 -7.86 0.43 8.59
CA ARG A 42 -8.24 1.59 7.78
C ARG A 42 -7.92 2.91 8.46
N ASP A 43 -8.17 3.02 9.76
CA ASP A 43 -7.83 4.21 10.53
C ASP A 43 -6.30 4.43 10.58
N TYR A 44 -5.51 3.36 10.72
CA TYR A 44 -4.05 3.43 10.61
C TYR A 44 -3.60 3.93 9.23
N LEU A 45 -4.14 3.38 8.15
CA LEU A 45 -3.80 3.78 6.79
C LEU A 45 -4.14 5.26 6.54
N LEU A 46 -5.32 5.70 6.99
CA LEU A 46 -5.72 7.11 6.92
C LEU A 46 -4.79 8.02 7.74
N CYS A 47 -4.38 7.59 8.94
CA CYS A 47 -3.45 8.35 9.77
C CYS A 47 -2.06 8.45 9.13
N LEU A 48 -1.60 7.37 8.49
CA LEU A 48 -0.31 7.34 7.78
C LEU A 48 -0.33 8.29 6.57
N ASP A 49 -1.37 8.20 5.75
CA ASP A 49 -1.56 9.02 4.55
C ASP A 49 -1.63 10.53 4.88
N ASN A 50 -2.25 10.87 6.01
CA ASN A 50 -2.39 12.26 6.47
C ASN A 50 -1.27 12.71 7.44
N SER A 51 -0.24 11.89 7.65
CA SER A 51 0.79 12.16 8.65
C SER A 51 1.72 13.32 8.24
N ARG A 52 1.90 14.29 9.14
CA ARG A 52 2.94 15.34 8.99
C ARG A 52 4.37 14.80 9.14
N HIS A 53 4.51 13.57 9.65
CA HIS A 53 5.79 12.90 9.89
C HIS A 53 5.73 11.43 9.41
N PRO A 54 5.70 11.18 8.10
CA PRO A 54 5.43 9.87 7.52
C PRO A 54 6.43 8.81 7.99
N ALA A 55 7.73 9.11 8.02
CA ALA A 55 8.77 8.18 8.46
C ALA A 55 8.55 7.65 9.90
N LYS A 56 8.23 8.55 10.85
CA LYS A 56 7.95 8.17 12.24
C LYS A 56 6.63 7.42 12.38
N ALA A 57 5.65 7.76 11.55
CA ALA A 57 4.35 7.10 11.57
C ALA A 57 4.45 5.67 11.02
N ILE A 58 5.20 5.48 9.92
CA ILE A 58 5.54 4.16 9.37
C ILE A 58 6.31 3.32 10.40
N GLU A 59 7.32 3.87 11.08
CA GLU A 59 8.08 3.13 12.11
C GLU A 59 7.20 2.61 13.24
N LYS A 60 6.19 3.38 13.65
CA LYS A 60 5.19 2.93 14.63
C LYS A 60 4.26 1.87 14.05
N ALA A 61 3.77 2.08 12.84
CA ALA A 61 2.88 1.13 12.19
C ALA A 61 3.56 -0.22 11.96
N MET A 62 4.86 -0.26 11.67
CA MET A 62 5.66 -1.49 11.54
C MET A 62 5.77 -2.31 12.84
N LYS A 63 5.33 -1.77 14.00
CA LYS A 63 5.24 -2.51 15.27
C LYS A 63 3.86 -3.14 15.47
N GLU A 64 2.87 -2.76 14.65
CA GLU A 64 1.51 -3.28 14.73
C GLU A 64 1.36 -4.52 13.85
N PRO A 65 1.00 -5.69 14.42
CA PRO A 65 0.96 -6.95 13.66
C PRO A 65 -0.04 -6.89 12.49
N LEU A 66 -1.15 -6.18 12.68
CA LEU A 66 -2.17 -6.01 11.63
C LEU A 66 -1.65 -5.20 10.43
N PHE A 67 -0.81 -4.21 10.67
CA PHE A 67 -0.22 -3.41 9.59
C PHE A 67 0.91 -4.17 8.89
N VAL A 68 1.73 -4.92 9.64
CA VAL A 68 2.78 -5.77 9.07
C VAL A 68 2.16 -6.82 8.15
N GLU A 69 1.07 -7.48 8.58
CA GLU A 69 0.37 -8.46 7.75
C GLU A 69 -0.21 -7.84 6.46
N PHE A 70 -0.76 -6.63 6.56
CA PHE A 70 -1.21 -5.87 5.41
C PHE A 70 -0.07 -5.55 4.43
N ALA A 71 1.06 -5.06 4.95
CA ALA A 71 2.22 -4.69 4.14
C ALA A 71 2.81 -5.93 3.44
N ASP A 72 2.90 -7.06 4.15
CA ASP A 72 3.40 -8.32 3.60
C ASP A 72 2.53 -8.82 2.45
N GLU A 73 1.21 -8.84 2.61
CA GLU A 73 0.31 -9.25 1.52
C GLU A 73 0.37 -8.30 0.32
N CYS A 74 0.54 -6.98 0.53
CA CYS A 74 0.77 -6.03 -0.57
C CYS A 74 2.07 -6.34 -1.32
N LEU A 75 3.18 -6.52 -0.60
CA LEU A 75 4.49 -6.82 -1.18
C LEU A 75 4.49 -8.17 -1.89
N ARG A 76 3.77 -9.16 -1.36
CA ARG A 76 3.60 -10.47 -1.99
C ARG A 76 2.95 -10.33 -3.35
N LEU A 77 1.88 -9.54 -3.50
CA LEU A 77 1.17 -9.37 -4.76
C LEU A 77 1.98 -8.58 -5.80
N ILE A 78 2.76 -7.60 -5.35
CA ILE A 78 3.57 -6.73 -6.22
C ILE A 78 4.86 -7.43 -6.66
N SER A 79 5.55 -8.13 -5.75
CA SER A 79 6.85 -8.77 -6.00
C SER A 79 6.77 -9.99 -6.92
N GLN A 80 5.58 -10.58 -7.10
CA GLN A 80 5.38 -11.70 -8.04
C GLN A 80 5.63 -11.29 -9.52
N GLU A 81 5.74 -10.01 -9.83
CA GLU A 81 6.18 -9.52 -11.15
C GLU A 81 7.70 -9.42 -11.27
N GLY A 82 8.39 -8.96 -10.22
CA GLY A 82 9.83 -8.66 -10.26
C GLY A 82 10.75 -9.89 -10.21
N ALA A 83 10.23 -11.06 -9.85
CA ALA A 83 11.00 -12.31 -9.81
C ALA A 83 11.09 -13.04 -11.17
N ARG A 84 10.65 -12.40 -12.26
CA ARG A 84 10.66 -12.97 -13.62
C ARG A 84 11.71 -12.33 -14.56
N GLU A 85 12.64 -11.55 -14.02
CA GLU A 85 13.82 -11.06 -14.76
C GLU A 85 15.07 -11.89 -14.47
#